data_AF-A0A8B9PQF9-F1
#
_entry.id   AF-A0A8B9PQF9-F1
#
_cell.length_a   1.000
_cell.length_b   1.000
_cell.length_c   1.000
_cell.angle_alpha   90.00
_cell.angle_beta   90.00
_cell.angle_gamma   90.00
#
_symmetry.space_group_name_H-M   'P 1'
#
loop_
_entity.id
_entity.type
_entity.pdbx_description
1 polymer ?
#
loop_
_entity_poly.entity_id
_entity_poly.type
_entity_poly.pdbx_seq_one_letter_code
_entity_poly.pdbx_strand_id
1 'polypeptide(L)'
;LTSKQIKLLLCKSRVFQSAYHEVTGISIETDNKNVKAEEFKEAILSCKHKFSKETSLRIEWKKIQSRGVSFVYYNGEFTVAPTIPKCEVPSSAMTGTVVELSCKETEGSPPSEYQWYKNGVALLEKTGTGGARAANITYTMNKKSGTLLFNTVTKNDTGEYFCEAANGIGLSQKCSVKRMQVDDLNVSGIIAAVVFVALVMALCGLGVFYDFKHTKSFVI
;
A
#
# COMPACT_ATOMS: atom_id res chain seq x y z
N LEU A 1 18.80 15.54 29.00
CA LEU A 1 17.93 15.90 27.86
C LEU A 1 18.79 16.36 26.69
N THR A 2 18.93 15.52 25.66
CA THR A 2 19.73 15.82 24.47
C THR A 2 18.91 16.64 23.47
N SER A 3 19.12 17.95 23.45
CA SER A 3 18.50 18.85 22.46
C SER A 3 19.07 18.54 21.07
N LYS A 4 18.25 18.00 20.16
CA LYS A 4 18.64 17.78 18.76
C LYS A 4 18.45 19.09 17.98
N GLN A 5 19.54 19.62 17.43
CA GLN A 5 19.52 20.77 16.53
C GLN A 5 19.01 20.34 15.15
N ILE A 6 18.01 21.05 14.61
CA ILE A 6 17.56 20.86 13.23
C ILE A 6 18.21 21.95 12.38
N LYS A 7 19.24 21.61 11.59
CA LYS A 7 19.76 22.50 10.55
C LYS A 7 18.78 22.53 9.37
N LEU A 8 17.90 23.53 9.33
CA LEU A 8 17.06 23.79 8.15
C LEU A 8 17.70 24.90 7.31
N LEU A 9 18.02 24.60 6.05
CA LEU A 9 18.57 25.56 5.10
C LEU A 9 17.64 25.71 3.89
N LEU A 10 17.25 26.97 3.67
CA LEU A 10 16.79 27.62 2.44
C LEU A 10 15.29 27.54 2.09
N CYS A 11 14.57 28.56 2.56
CA CYS A 11 13.44 29.16 1.86
C CYS A 11 13.98 29.64 0.48
N LYS A 12 13.66 28.94 -0.62
CA LYS A 12 14.02 29.33 -1.99
C LYS A 12 12.77 29.84 -2.71
N SER A 13 12.82 31.04 -3.28
CA SER A 13 11.82 31.52 -4.22
C SER A 13 12.12 30.99 -5.64
N ARG A 14 11.09 30.62 -6.40
CA ARG A 14 11.19 30.47 -7.87
C ARG A 14 10.49 31.67 -8.51
N VAL A 15 11.18 32.38 -9.40
CA VAL A 15 10.61 33.44 -10.22
C VAL A 15 10.12 32.82 -11.53
N PHE A 16 8.85 32.98 -11.86
CA PHE A 16 8.33 32.67 -13.20
C PHE A 16 8.70 33.82 -14.13
N GLN A 17 9.59 33.57 -15.09
CA GLN A 17 10.10 34.61 -15.98
C GLN A 17 9.21 34.72 -17.22
N SER A 18 8.39 35.78 -17.27
CA SER A 18 7.86 36.35 -18.50
C SER A 18 8.53 37.71 -18.69
N ALA A 19 8.92 37.99 -19.93
CA ALA A 19 9.80 39.06 -20.39
C ALA A 19 9.59 40.47 -19.77
N TYR A 20 10.71 41.20 -19.65
CA TYR A 20 10.87 42.64 -19.37
C TYR A 20 10.37 43.18 -18.01
N HIS A 21 11.30 43.29 -17.05
CA HIS A 21 11.63 44.46 -16.20
C HIS A 21 12.47 43.98 -14.99
N GLU A 22 13.34 44.85 -14.45
CA GLU A 22 14.35 44.58 -13.41
C GLU A 22 13.89 43.60 -12.32
N VAL A 23 14.64 42.50 -12.16
CA VAL A 23 14.42 41.53 -11.08
C VAL A 23 14.82 42.17 -9.76
N THR A 24 13.85 42.69 -9.03
CA THR A 24 14.02 43.08 -7.63
C THR A 24 14.41 41.83 -6.82
N GLY A 25 15.61 41.81 -6.28
CA GLY A 25 16.11 40.72 -5.45
C GLY A 25 15.24 40.55 -4.21
N ILE A 26 14.50 39.44 -4.12
CA ILE A 26 13.70 39.10 -2.93
C ILE A 26 14.68 38.78 -1.79
N SER A 27 14.71 39.62 -0.75
CA SER A 27 15.46 39.33 0.49
C SER A 27 14.61 38.46 1.41
N ILE A 28 15.10 37.25 1.69
CA ILE A 28 14.48 36.34 2.64
C ILE A 28 15.24 36.39 3.97
N GLU A 29 14.51 36.63 5.05
CA GLU A 29 15.01 36.75 6.42
C GLU A 29 14.36 35.68 7.32
N THR A 30 15.04 35.31 8.41
CA THR A 30 14.50 34.40 9.43
C THR A 30 14.76 35.01 10.80
N ASP A 31 13.80 34.87 11.71
CA ASP A 31 13.96 35.36 13.10
C ASP A 31 14.91 34.46 13.89
N ASN A 32 15.02 33.18 13.55
CA ASN A 32 15.89 32.25 14.24
C ASN A 32 16.55 31.24 13.29
N LYS A 33 17.88 31.36 13.13
CA LYS A 33 18.70 30.46 12.31
C LYS A 33 18.99 29.10 12.99
N ASN A 34 18.83 29.01 14.30
CA ASN A 34 19.16 27.82 15.11
C ASN A 34 17.93 27.38 15.93
N VAL A 35 16.95 26.81 15.25
CA VAL A 35 15.71 26.32 15.90
C VAL A 35 15.99 25.05 16.70
N LYS A 36 15.67 25.11 18.00
CA LYS A 36 15.70 23.97 18.91
C LYS A 36 14.29 23.41 19.03
N ALA A 37 14.13 22.14 18.69
CA ALA A 37 12.89 21.42 18.97
C ALA A 37 13.04 20.67 20.30
N GLU A 38 12.07 20.84 21.18
CA GLU A 38 11.90 20.01 22.37
C GLU A 38 10.90 18.90 22.07
N GLU A 39 11.06 17.75 22.72
CA GLU A 39 10.16 16.62 22.51
C GLU A 39 8.73 17.00 22.92
N PHE A 40 7.75 16.67 22.07
CA PHE A 40 6.33 16.99 22.26
C PHE A 40 5.96 18.48 22.33
N LYS A 41 6.88 19.39 21.95
CA LYS A 41 6.59 20.82 21.83
C LYS A 41 6.69 21.29 20.39
N GLU A 42 5.93 22.32 20.07
CA GLU A 42 6.01 22.99 18.77
C GLU A 42 7.34 23.71 18.61
N ALA A 43 7.93 23.60 17.42
CA ALA A 43 9.12 24.34 17.02
C ALA A 43 8.77 25.26 15.85
N ILE A 44 8.92 26.57 16.02
CA ILE A 44 8.50 27.56 15.03
C ILE A 44 9.67 27.87 14.08
N LEU A 45 9.42 27.73 12.79
CA LEU A 45 10.31 28.13 11.70
C LEU A 45 9.78 29.42 11.08
N SER A 46 10.59 30.48 11.03
CA SER A 46 10.19 31.77 10.45
C SER A 46 10.90 32.05 9.12
N CYS A 47 10.12 32.42 8.09
CA CYS A 47 10.60 32.94 6.81
C CYS A 47 9.85 34.24 6.54
N LYS A 48 10.55 35.37 6.73
CA LYS A 48 10.08 36.72 6.42
C LYS A 48 10.63 37.12 5.07
N HIS A 49 9.83 37.85 4.31
CA HIS A 49 10.26 38.36 3.02
C HIS A 49 9.85 39.82 2.93
N LYS A 50 10.67 40.65 2.28
CA LYS A 50 10.37 42.04 2.01
C LYS A 50 9.97 42.14 0.54
N PHE A 51 8.69 42.37 0.25
CA PHE A 51 8.19 42.44 -1.12
C PHE A 51 7.38 43.71 -1.40
N SER A 52 7.51 44.22 -2.62
CA SER A 52 6.79 45.35 -3.16
C SER A 52 5.49 44.90 -3.84
N LYS A 53 4.39 44.91 -3.07
CA LYS A 53 2.95 44.99 -3.40
C LYS A 53 2.29 44.25 -4.60
N GLU A 54 2.97 43.65 -5.58
CA GLU A 54 2.32 43.25 -6.85
C GLU A 54 2.37 41.77 -7.30
N THR A 55 2.94 40.83 -6.53
CA THR A 55 2.85 39.39 -6.86
C THR A 55 2.70 38.54 -5.60
N SER A 56 1.80 37.55 -5.65
CA SER A 56 1.65 36.55 -4.59
C SER A 56 2.84 35.59 -4.61
N LEU A 57 3.68 35.66 -3.58
CA LEU A 57 4.82 34.75 -3.43
C LEU A 57 4.40 33.46 -2.72
N ARG A 58 4.63 32.31 -3.39
CA ARG A 58 4.47 30.97 -2.80
C ARG A 58 5.70 30.63 -1.97
N ILE A 59 5.59 30.73 -0.64
CA ILE A 59 6.62 30.27 0.30
C ILE A 59 6.48 28.76 0.46
N GLU A 60 7.56 28.01 0.21
CA GLU A 60 7.60 26.56 0.42
C GLU A 60 8.68 26.21 1.44
N TRP A 61 8.28 25.57 2.54
CA TRP A 61 9.23 24.94 3.46
C TRP A 61 9.55 23.54 2.95
N LYS A 62 10.85 23.20 2.87
CA LYS A 62 11.32 21.86 2.48
C LYS A 62 12.26 21.32 3.55
N LYS A 63 11.86 20.22 4.21
CA LYS A 63 12.79 19.45 5.03
C LYS A 63 13.68 18.64 4.10
N ILE A 64 14.96 19.01 3.99
CA ILE A 64 15.95 18.27 3.21
C ILE A 64 16.35 17.02 4.02
N GLN A 65 15.96 15.85 3.55
CA GLN A 65 16.56 14.58 3.98
C GLN A 65 17.45 14.05 2.87
N SER A 66 18.35 13.11 3.18
CA SER A 66 19.24 12.47 2.20
C SER A 66 18.50 11.75 1.06
N ARG A 67 17.19 11.50 1.20
CA ARG A 67 16.34 10.78 0.23
C ARG A 67 15.21 11.61 -0.39
N GLY A 68 15.05 12.90 -0.05
CA GLY A 68 13.98 13.74 -0.61
C GLY A 68 13.37 14.77 0.34
N VAL A 69 12.20 15.29 -0.03
CA VAL A 69 11.41 16.30 0.70
C VAL A 69 10.33 15.60 1.52
N SER A 70 10.26 15.85 2.82
CA SER A 70 9.27 15.19 3.71
C SER A 70 7.99 15.98 3.94
N PHE A 71 8.05 17.31 3.85
CA PHE A 71 6.92 18.20 4.12
C PHE A 71 6.96 19.37 3.15
N VAL A 72 5.78 19.82 2.73
CA VAL A 72 5.57 21.07 1.98
C VAL A 72 4.49 21.88 2.68
N TYR A 73 4.73 23.16 2.93
CA TYR A 73 3.75 24.07 3.50
C TYR A 73 3.28 25.04 2.42
N TYR A 74 1.99 25.08 2.11
CA TYR A 74 1.43 25.97 1.07
C TYR A 74 0.00 26.40 1.45
N ASN A 75 -0.36 27.67 1.22
CA ASN A 75 -1.67 28.25 1.55
C ASN A 75 -2.17 27.99 2.98
N GLY A 76 -1.27 27.82 3.95
CA GLY A 76 -1.62 27.55 5.34
C GLY A 76 -1.69 26.07 5.74
N GLU A 77 -1.50 25.14 4.79
CA GLU A 77 -1.65 23.70 5.02
C GLU A 77 -0.31 22.95 4.96
N PHE A 78 -0.11 22.00 5.88
CA PHE A 78 1.02 21.08 5.86
C PHE A 78 0.66 19.85 5.03
N THR A 79 1.43 19.62 3.98
CA THR A 79 1.35 18.43 3.13
C THR A 79 2.55 17.52 3.38
N VAL A 80 2.31 16.22 3.32
CA VAL A 80 3.25 15.16 3.64
C VAL A 80 3.29 14.20 2.47
N ALA A 81 4.49 13.86 2.00
CA ALA A 81 4.64 12.86 0.95
C ALA A 81 4.26 11.47 1.49
N PRO A 82 3.80 10.54 0.64
CA PRO A 82 3.44 9.20 1.07
C PRO A 82 4.66 8.48 1.67
N THR A 83 4.40 7.62 2.65
CA THR A 83 5.41 6.68 3.15
C THR A 83 5.31 5.33 2.44
N ILE A 84 6.27 4.43 2.66
CA ILE A 84 6.23 3.08 2.10
C ILE A 84 4.96 2.39 2.59
N PRO A 85 4.00 2.04 1.70
CA PRO A 85 2.75 1.45 2.12
C PRO A 85 2.94 0.01 2.61
N LYS A 86 2.10 -0.42 3.55
CA LYS A 86 2.01 -1.80 3.99
C LYS A 86 1.10 -2.57 3.03
N CYS A 87 1.71 -3.48 2.26
CA CYS A 87 0.97 -4.42 1.42
C CYS A 87 0.58 -5.68 2.20
N GLU A 88 -0.66 -6.10 2.10
CA GLU A 88 -1.20 -7.35 2.61
C GLU A 88 -1.69 -8.16 1.41
N VAL A 89 -0.90 -9.18 1.06
CA VAL A 89 -1.15 -10.10 -0.06
C VAL A 89 -1.00 -11.50 0.51
N PRO A 90 -2.02 -12.37 0.38
CA PRO A 90 -1.91 -13.75 0.87
C PRO A 90 -0.87 -14.52 0.05
N SER A 91 -0.12 -15.41 0.70
CA SER A 91 0.87 -16.24 0.02
C SER A 91 0.22 -17.29 -0.89
N SER A 92 -1.00 -17.71 -0.55
CA SER A 92 -1.77 -18.71 -1.30
C SER A 92 -3.27 -18.41 -1.29
N ALA A 93 -3.96 -18.80 -2.35
CA ALA A 93 -5.42 -18.78 -2.46
C ALA A 93 -5.92 -20.03 -3.21
N MET A 94 -7.20 -20.37 -3.06
CA MET A 94 -7.80 -21.50 -3.77
C MET A 94 -8.68 -21.00 -4.91
N THR A 95 -8.62 -21.64 -6.07
CA THR A 95 -9.49 -21.30 -7.20
C THR A 95 -10.96 -21.24 -6.78
N GLY A 96 -11.66 -20.18 -7.18
CA GLY A 96 -13.07 -19.96 -6.88
C GLY A 96 -13.35 -19.15 -5.60
N THR A 97 -12.34 -18.88 -4.77
CA THR A 97 -12.55 -18.10 -3.53
C THR A 97 -12.54 -16.59 -3.78
N VAL A 98 -13.08 -15.84 -2.82
CA VAL A 98 -12.93 -14.38 -2.76
C VAL A 98 -11.61 -14.04 -2.08
N VAL A 99 -10.83 -13.13 -2.65
CA VAL A 99 -9.56 -12.68 -2.09
C VAL A 99 -9.48 -11.15 -2.16
N GLU A 100 -9.14 -10.53 -1.04
CA GLU A 100 -8.86 -9.09 -0.96
C GLU A 100 -7.37 -8.86 -0.68
N LEU A 101 -6.74 -8.04 -1.52
CA LEU A 101 -5.41 -7.49 -1.27
C LEU A 101 -5.57 -6.07 -0.74
N SER A 102 -4.77 -5.71 0.26
CA SER A 102 -4.84 -4.40 0.91
C SER A 102 -3.49 -3.69 0.85
N CYS A 103 -3.52 -2.38 0.63
CA CYS A 103 -2.36 -1.52 0.58
C CYS A 103 -2.69 -0.23 1.32
N LYS A 104 -1.91 0.11 2.36
CA LYS A 104 -2.20 1.28 3.18
C LYS A 104 -0.95 1.97 3.71
N GLU A 105 -0.97 3.29 3.68
CA GLU A 105 -0.07 4.19 4.41
C GLU A 105 -0.90 5.25 5.15
N THR A 106 -0.36 5.86 6.20
CA THR A 106 -1.11 6.73 7.12
C THR A 106 -0.57 8.15 7.23
N GLU A 107 0.57 8.45 6.59
CA GLU A 107 1.28 9.70 6.79
C GLU A 107 0.99 10.71 5.67
N GLY A 108 0.64 10.23 4.47
CA GLY A 108 0.36 11.05 3.31
C GLY A 108 -0.74 12.08 3.57
N SER A 109 -0.43 13.34 3.33
CA SER A 109 -1.37 14.46 3.37
C SER A 109 -1.21 15.32 2.11
N PRO A 110 -2.22 15.43 1.23
CA PRO A 110 -3.55 14.81 1.32
C PRO A 110 -3.49 13.27 1.27
N PRO A 111 -4.58 12.55 1.64
CA PRO A 111 -4.58 11.09 1.66
C PRO A 111 -4.13 10.48 0.33
N SER A 112 -3.30 9.45 0.38
CA SER A 112 -2.76 8.81 -0.82
C SER A 112 -3.80 8.02 -1.60
N GLU A 113 -3.66 8.06 -2.91
CA GLU A 113 -4.26 7.11 -3.82
C GLU A 113 -3.29 5.97 -4.13
N TYR A 114 -3.83 4.82 -4.46
CA TYR A 114 -3.08 3.58 -4.60
C TYR A 114 -3.25 2.98 -6.00
N GLN A 115 -2.14 2.48 -6.54
CA GLN A 115 -2.09 1.77 -7.81
C GLN A 115 -1.47 0.39 -7.61
N TRP A 116 -2.20 -0.66 -7.98
CA TRP A 116 -1.71 -2.03 -7.91
C TRP A 116 -1.00 -2.44 -9.18
N TYR A 117 0.00 -3.31 -9.02
CA TYR A 117 0.78 -3.91 -10.08
C TYR A 117 0.80 -5.43 -9.91
N LYS A 118 0.76 -6.15 -11.02
CA LYS A 118 0.94 -7.61 -11.10
C LYS A 118 2.01 -7.92 -12.13
N ASN A 119 3.03 -8.67 -11.73
CA ASN A 119 4.18 -9.04 -12.57
C ASN A 119 4.83 -7.81 -13.24
N GLY A 120 4.91 -6.69 -12.49
CA GLY A 120 5.46 -5.42 -12.97
C GLY A 120 4.52 -4.56 -13.82
N VAL A 121 3.32 -5.05 -14.16
CA VAL A 121 2.36 -4.32 -15.00
C VAL A 121 1.25 -3.70 -14.15
N ALA A 122 0.94 -2.42 -14.39
CA ALA A 122 -0.12 -1.71 -13.69
C ALA A 122 -1.49 -2.34 -14.00
N LEU A 123 -2.25 -2.66 -12.96
CA LEU A 123 -3.61 -3.16 -13.06
C LEU A 123 -4.57 -2.00 -13.36
N LEU A 124 -5.50 -2.20 -14.28
CA LEU A 124 -6.40 -1.16 -14.74
C LEU A 124 -7.68 -1.14 -13.90
N GLU A 125 -8.22 0.05 -13.68
CA GLU A 125 -9.55 0.19 -13.10
C GLU A 125 -10.62 -0.12 -14.15
N LYS A 126 -11.72 -0.74 -13.72
CA LYS A 126 -12.88 -0.98 -14.59
C LYS A 126 -13.66 0.33 -14.76
N THR A 127 -13.21 1.19 -15.67
CA THR A 127 -13.98 2.38 -16.04
C THR A 127 -15.23 1.95 -16.82
N GLY A 128 -16.40 2.47 -16.43
CA GLY A 128 -17.70 2.12 -17.03
C GLY A 128 -17.87 2.48 -18.51
N THR A 129 -16.86 3.07 -19.15
CA THR A 129 -16.81 3.36 -20.58
C THR A 129 -16.07 2.25 -21.31
N GLY A 130 -16.84 1.36 -21.95
CA GLY A 130 -16.38 0.13 -22.60
C GLY A 130 -15.32 0.34 -23.69
N GLY A 131 -14.06 0.31 -23.29
CA GLY A 131 -12.95 -0.04 -24.17
C GLY A 131 -12.72 -1.56 -24.15
N ALA A 132 -12.35 -2.14 -25.29
CA ALA A 132 -12.11 -3.59 -25.45
C ALA A 132 -11.13 -4.22 -24.43
N ARG A 133 -10.32 -3.41 -23.73
CA ARG A 133 -9.40 -3.85 -22.66
C ARG A 133 -10.04 -4.00 -21.27
N ALA A 134 -11.20 -3.38 -21.03
CA ALA A 134 -11.92 -3.47 -19.75
C ALA A 134 -12.80 -4.73 -19.65
N ALA A 135 -13.04 -5.43 -20.77
CA ALA A 135 -13.92 -6.59 -20.83
C ALA A 135 -13.38 -7.84 -20.11
N ASN A 136 -12.05 -7.91 -19.87
CA ASN A 136 -11.39 -9.08 -19.28
C ASN A 136 -10.89 -8.84 -17.83
N ILE A 137 -11.36 -7.78 -17.16
CA ILE A 137 -10.96 -7.48 -15.78
C ILE A 137 -11.82 -8.31 -14.82
N THR A 138 -11.18 -9.24 -14.10
CA THR A 138 -11.80 -10.15 -13.11
C THR A 138 -11.78 -9.63 -11.67
N TYR A 139 -11.21 -8.44 -11.46
CA TYR A 139 -11.04 -7.81 -10.15
C TYR A 139 -11.67 -6.41 -10.08
N THR A 140 -11.92 -5.94 -8.87
CA THR A 140 -12.33 -4.56 -8.58
C THR A 140 -11.23 -3.88 -7.80
N MET A 141 -10.79 -2.71 -8.26
CA MET A 141 -9.78 -1.90 -7.57
C MET A 141 -10.43 -0.65 -7.00
N ASN A 142 -10.13 -0.30 -5.76
CA ASN A 142 -10.48 0.99 -5.18
C ASN A 142 -9.18 1.73 -4.83
N LYS A 143 -8.87 2.75 -5.63
CA LYS A 143 -7.65 3.55 -5.47
C LYS A 143 -7.62 4.38 -4.19
N LYS A 144 -8.77 4.67 -3.57
CA LYS A 144 -8.84 5.48 -2.34
C LYS A 144 -8.62 4.63 -1.09
N SER A 145 -9.20 3.44 -1.04
CA SER A 145 -8.99 2.50 0.08
C SER A 145 -7.71 1.67 -0.07
N GLY A 146 -7.18 1.56 -1.29
CA GLY A 146 -6.04 0.71 -1.60
C GLY A 146 -6.39 -0.77 -1.75
N THR A 147 -7.67 -1.10 -1.91
CA THR A 147 -8.13 -2.50 -2.00
C THR A 147 -8.18 -2.99 -3.43
N LEU A 148 -7.77 -4.25 -3.62
CA LEU A 148 -7.90 -5.00 -4.86
C LEU A 148 -8.65 -6.31 -4.55
N LEU A 149 -9.90 -6.38 -4.97
CA LEU A 149 -10.82 -7.46 -4.67
C LEU A 149 -11.01 -8.38 -5.87
N PHE A 150 -10.71 -9.66 -5.70
CA PHE A 150 -11.07 -10.73 -6.61
C PHE A 150 -12.31 -11.42 -6.05
N ASN A 151 -13.46 -11.29 -6.74
CA ASN A 151 -14.68 -12.01 -6.35
C ASN A 151 -14.57 -13.52 -6.62
N THR A 152 -13.71 -13.90 -7.56
CA THR A 152 -13.44 -15.29 -7.90
C THR A 152 -12.02 -15.36 -8.43
N VAL A 153 -11.10 -15.92 -7.65
CA VAL A 153 -9.71 -16.11 -8.10
C VAL A 153 -9.59 -17.32 -9.02
N THR A 154 -8.69 -17.22 -9.98
CA THR A 154 -8.34 -18.28 -10.93
C THR A 154 -6.84 -18.56 -10.87
N LYS A 155 -6.39 -19.71 -11.41
CA LYS A 155 -4.96 -20.01 -11.52
C LYS A 155 -4.14 -18.91 -12.20
N ASN A 156 -4.74 -18.20 -13.17
CA ASN A 156 -4.09 -17.09 -13.86
C ASN A 156 -3.84 -15.88 -12.95
N ASP A 157 -4.49 -15.80 -11.79
CA ASP A 157 -4.27 -14.77 -10.78
C ASP A 157 -3.01 -15.00 -9.94
N THR A 158 -2.33 -16.14 -10.11
CA THR A 158 -0.97 -16.35 -9.58
C THR A 158 -0.01 -15.28 -10.10
N GLY A 159 0.80 -14.72 -9.21
CA GLY A 159 1.79 -13.73 -9.61
C GLY A 159 2.43 -12.97 -8.47
N GLU A 160 3.22 -11.99 -8.86
CA GLU A 160 3.93 -11.07 -7.99
C GLU A 160 3.22 -9.72 -7.95
N TYR A 161 2.80 -9.32 -6.75
CA TYR A 161 1.98 -8.14 -6.51
C TYR A 161 2.75 -7.12 -5.67
N PHE A 162 2.58 -5.85 -6.01
CA PHE A 162 2.95 -4.72 -5.16
C PHE A 162 2.02 -3.54 -5.45
N CYS A 163 1.93 -2.60 -4.51
CA CYS A 163 1.22 -1.36 -4.72
C CYS A 163 2.18 -0.17 -4.65
N GLU A 164 1.74 0.92 -5.25
CA GLU A 164 2.34 2.24 -5.17
C GLU A 164 1.34 3.23 -4.57
N ALA A 165 1.79 4.04 -3.62
CA ALA A 165 1.03 5.11 -2.99
C ALA A 165 1.52 6.47 -3.52
N ALA A 166 0.58 7.31 -3.93
CA ALA A 166 0.84 8.64 -4.46
C ALA A 166 -0.25 9.63 -4.03
N ASN A 167 0.14 10.83 -3.63
CA ASN A 167 -0.79 11.92 -3.30
C ASN A 167 -0.44 13.24 -4.01
N GLY A 168 0.44 13.19 -5.01
CA GLY A 168 0.94 14.37 -5.72
C GLY A 168 2.03 15.16 -4.97
N ILE A 169 2.38 14.76 -3.74
CA ILE A 169 3.43 15.38 -2.93
C ILE A 169 4.66 14.46 -2.90
N GLY A 170 5.80 15.00 -3.33
CA GLY A 170 7.05 14.25 -3.36
C GLY A 170 7.04 13.09 -4.37
N LEU A 171 7.80 12.04 -4.07
CA LEU A 171 7.88 10.83 -4.89
C LEU A 171 6.90 9.78 -4.37
N SER A 172 6.27 9.07 -5.30
CA SER A 172 5.49 7.88 -4.96
C SER A 172 6.34 6.84 -4.25
N GLN A 173 5.73 6.11 -3.33
CA GLN A 173 6.37 5.04 -2.58
C GLN A 173 5.71 3.71 -2.88
N LYS A 174 6.51 2.64 -2.94
CA LYS A 174 6.03 1.29 -3.24
C LYS A 174 6.44 0.30 -2.16
N CYS A 175 5.57 -0.66 -1.89
CA CYS A 175 5.89 -1.76 -0.98
C CYS A 175 6.82 -2.79 -1.65
N SER A 176 7.35 -3.71 -0.86
CA SER A 176 8.06 -4.87 -1.39
C SER A 176 7.12 -5.81 -2.15
N VAL A 177 7.67 -6.49 -3.15
CA VAL A 177 6.93 -7.46 -3.95
C VAL A 177 6.51 -8.65 -3.09
N LYS A 178 5.24 -9.05 -3.20
CA LYS A 178 4.67 -10.23 -2.54
C LYS A 178 4.10 -11.19 -3.57
N ARG A 179 4.39 -12.48 -3.42
CA ARG A 179 3.89 -13.52 -4.33
C ARG A 179 2.61 -14.14 -3.77
N MET A 180 1.60 -14.27 -4.62
CA MET A 180 0.38 -15.05 -4.37
C MET A 180 0.35 -16.25 -5.32
N GLN A 181 0.18 -17.44 -4.77
CA GLN A 181 0.03 -18.70 -5.53
C GLN A 181 -1.43 -19.15 -5.48
N VAL A 182 -2.04 -19.44 -6.63
CA VAL A 182 -3.43 -19.95 -6.68
C VAL A 182 -3.43 -21.43 -7.04
N ASP A 183 -3.98 -22.25 -6.15
CA ASP A 183 -4.04 -23.69 -6.29
C ASP A 183 -5.49 -24.18 -6.45
N ASP A 184 -5.68 -25.32 -7.13
CA ASP A 184 -6.99 -25.96 -7.24
C ASP A 184 -7.22 -26.92 -6.07
N LEU A 185 -8.48 -27.15 -5.71
CA LEU A 185 -8.85 -28.19 -4.75
C LEU A 185 -8.52 -29.57 -5.34
N ASN A 186 -7.69 -30.35 -4.66
CA ASN A 186 -7.33 -31.71 -5.09
C ASN A 186 -8.44 -32.71 -4.79
N VAL A 187 -9.55 -32.63 -5.53
CA VAL A 187 -10.75 -33.45 -5.33
C VAL A 187 -10.43 -34.94 -5.42
N SER A 188 -9.56 -35.37 -6.34
CA SER A 188 -9.15 -36.78 -6.47
C SER A 188 -8.42 -37.28 -5.24
N GLY A 189 -7.53 -36.47 -4.66
CA GLY A 189 -6.84 -36.79 -3.42
C GLY A 189 -7.79 -36.90 -2.22
N ILE A 190 -8.78 -35.99 -2.13
CA ILE A 190 -9.81 -36.03 -1.08
C ILE A 190 -10.64 -37.31 -1.21
N ILE A 191 -11.12 -37.64 -2.42
CA ILE A 191 -11.91 -38.86 -2.65
C ILE A 191 -11.10 -40.11 -2.31
N ALA A 192 -9.83 -40.19 -2.76
CA ALA A 192 -8.96 -41.33 -2.46
C ALA A 192 -8.75 -41.52 -0.95
N ALA A 193 -8.52 -40.43 -0.21
CA ALA A 193 -8.36 -40.47 1.24
C ALA A 193 -9.64 -40.94 1.95
N VAL A 194 -10.81 -40.43 1.54
CA VAL A 194 -12.11 -40.82 2.11
C VAL A 194 -12.39 -42.31 1.85
N VAL A 195 -12.15 -42.79 0.63
CA VAL A 195 -12.32 -44.20 0.28
C VAL A 195 -11.38 -45.09 1.10
N PHE A 196 -10.12 -44.68 1.25
CA PHE A 196 -9.14 -45.42 2.04
C PHE A 196 -9.56 -45.54 3.51
N VAL A 197 -9.99 -44.44 4.13
CA VAL A 197 -10.47 -44.44 5.52
C VAL A 197 -11.72 -45.32 5.67
N ALA A 198 -12.66 -45.25 4.73
CA ALA A 198 -13.86 -46.08 4.75
C ALA A 198 -13.55 -47.59 4.66
N LEU A 199 -12.59 -47.98 3.81
CA LEU A 199 -12.14 -49.37 3.71
C LEU A 199 -11.50 -49.86 5.00
N VAL A 200 -10.64 -49.06 5.63
CA VAL A 200 -10.03 -49.40 6.93
C VAL A 200 -11.11 -49.58 8.00
N MET A 201 -12.07 -48.65 8.09
CA MET A 201 -13.19 -48.75 9.03
C MET A 201 -14.05 -50.00 8.82
N ALA A 202 -14.32 -50.37 7.56
CA ALA A 202 -15.06 -51.58 7.23
C ALA A 202 -14.28 -52.84 7.64
N LEU A 203 -12.97 -52.89 7.36
CA LEU A 203 -12.12 -54.02 7.76
C LEU A 203 -12.03 -54.17 9.28
N CYS A 204 -11.87 -53.06 10.01
CA CYS A 204 -11.87 -53.06 11.47
C CYS A 204 -13.24 -53.49 12.05
N GLY A 205 -14.34 -52.97 11.50
CA GLY A 205 -15.69 -53.33 11.93
C GLY A 205 -16.03 -54.80 11.68
N LEU A 206 -15.64 -55.33 10.52
CA LEU A 206 -15.74 -56.76 10.24
C LEU A 206 -14.89 -57.57 11.23
N GLY A 207 -13.65 -57.16 11.51
CA GLY A 207 -12.79 -57.81 12.49
C GLY A 207 -13.44 -57.93 13.88
N VAL A 208 -14.02 -56.85 14.40
CA VAL A 208 -14.75 -56.85 15.67
C VAL A 208 -15.99 -57.75 15.61
N PHE A 209 -16.73 -57.72 14.50
CA PHE A 209 -17.89 -58.60 14.32
C PHE A 209 -17.52 -60.08 14.29
N TYR A 210 -16.43 -60.43 13.61
CA TYR A 210 -15.89 -61.79 13.57
C TYR A 210 -15.46 -62.24 14.98
N ASP A 211 -14.72 -61.41 15.71
CA ASP A 211 -14.27 -61.72 17.08
C ASP A 211 -15.45 -61.88 18.04
N PHE A 212 -16.45 -61.00 17.94
CA PHE A 212 -17.68 -61.10 18.72
C PHE A 212 -18.48 -62.37 18.43
N LYS A 213 -18.59 -62.75 17.15
CA LYS A 213 -19.28 -63.99 16.75
C LYS A 213 -18.52 -65.23 17.23
N HIS A 214 -17.19 -65.24 17.15
CA HIS A 214 -16.37 -66.38 17.56
C HIS A 214 -16.35 -66.54 19.09
N THR A 215 -16.24 -65.44 19.83
CA THR A 215 -16.30 -65.44 21.31
C THR A 215 -17.64 -65.94 21.82
N LYS A 216 -18.77 -65.54 21.19
CA LYS A 216 -20.09 -66.05 21.55
C LYS A 216 -20.29 -67.54 21.26
N SER A 217 -19.65 -68.07 20.21
CA SER A 217 -19.78 -69.49 19.85
C SER A 217 -18.97 -70.43 20.74
N PHE A 218 -18.07 -69.91 21.58
CA PHE A 218 -17.25 -70.68 22.52
C PHE A 218 -17.82 -70.70 23.95
N VAL A 219 -18.81 -69.84 24.24
CA VAL A 219 -19.45 -69.68 25.57
C VAL A 219 -20.81 -70.40 25.66
N ILE A 220 -21.21 -71.15 24.63
CA ILE A 220 -22.42 -71.99 24.59
C ILE A 220 -21.97 -73.43 24.34
#